data_AF-A0A323UZ48-F1
#
_entry.id   AF-A0A323UZ48-F1
#
_cell.length_a   1.000
_cell.length_b   1.000
_cell.length_c   1.000
_cell.angle_alpha   90.00
_cell.angle_beta   90.00
_cell.angle_gamma   90.00
#
_symmetry.space_group_name_H-M   'P 1'
#
loop_
_entity.id
_entity.type
_entity.pdbx_description
1 polymer ?
#
loop_
_entity_poly.entity_id
_entity_poly.type
_entity_poly.pdbx_seq_one_letter_code
_entity_poly.pdbx_strand_id
1 'polypeptide(L)' 'MSTEPWVTAEHVAQHLGVAKDTVYRWRERKGLPAHRVGRLWKFQLSEVDEWVRAGGADEESGDGSEQK' A
#
# COMPACT_ATOMS: atom_id res chain seq x y z
N MET A 1 13.30 15.55 15.09
CA MET A 1 13.06 15.33 13.64
C MET A 1 13.16 13.84 13.40
N SER A 2 12.03 13.13 13.39
CA SER A 2 12.03 11.68 13.17
C SER A 2 11.86 11.44 11.68
N THR A 3 12.94 11.02 11.02
CA THR A 3 12.89 10.61 9.62
C THR A 3 12.09 9.32 9.53
N GLU A 4 10.99 9.34 8.77
CA GLU A 4 10.21 8.13 8.53
C GLU A 4 11.03 7.13 7.69
N PRO A 5 11.17 5.86 8.12
CA PRO A 5 11.91 4.87 7.36
C PRO A 5 11.14 4.42 6.12
N TRP A 6 11.88 4.24 5.02
CA TRP A 6 11.33 3.86 3.71
C TRP A 6 11.15 2.34 3.64
N VAL A 7 9.90 1.90 3.61
CA VAL A 7 9.53 0.48 3.69
C VAL A 7 9.27 -0.14 2.31
N THR A 8 9.20 -1.47 2.26
CA THR A 8 8.85 -2.24 1.06
C THR A 8 7.34 -2.51 1.01
N ALA A 9 6.82 -2.94 -0.15
CA ALA A 9 5.42 -3.34 -0.29
C ALA A 9 5.00 -4.44 0.70
N GLU A 10 5.94 -5.28 1.13
CA GLU A 10 5.68 -6.34 2.11
C GLU A 10 5.43 -5.79 3.51
N HIS A 11 6.18 -4.75 3.92
CA HIS A 11 5.93 -4.06 5.18
C HIS A 11 4.60 -3.29 5.13
N VAL A 12 4.27 -2.66 4.00
CA VAL A 12 2.97 -2.00 3.81
C VAL A 12 1.82 -3.00 3.93
N ALA A 13 1.95 -4.16 3.29
CA ALA A 13 0.97 -5.23 3.36
C ALA A 13 0.74 -5.70 4.80
N GLN A 14 1.82 -5.92 5.56
CA GLN A 14 1.75 -6.29 6.97
C GLN A 14 1.15 -5.19 7.84
N HIS A 15 1.51 -3.92 7.58
CA HIS A 15 0.98 -2.75 8.31
C HIS A 15 -0.53 -2.60 8.14
N LEU A 16 -1.02 -2.79 6.91
CA LEU A 16 -2.45 -2.66 6.58
C LEU A 16 -3.26 -3.95 6.74
N GLY A 17 -2.61 -5.09 7.02
CA GLY A 17 -3.26 -6.38 7.11
C GLY A 17 -3.81 -6.92 5.79
N VAL A 18 -3.21 -6.53 4.65
CA VAL A 18 -3.64 -6.94 3.30
C VAL A 18 -2.61 -7.86 2.65
N ALA A 19 -2.99 -8.51 1.55
CA ALA A 19 -2.04 -9.27 0.75
C ALA A 19 -1.04 -8.34 0.04
N LYS A 20 0.20 -8.79 -0.12
CA LYS A 20 1.23 -8.08 -0.90
C LYS A 20 0.79 -7.82 -2.34
N ASP A 21 0.01 -8.74 -2.91
CA ASP A 21 -0.58 -8.61 -4.25
C ASP A 21 -1.53 -7.39 -4.34
N THR A 22 -2.34 -7.17 -3.29
CA THR A 22 -3.24 -6.00 -3.18
C THR A 22 -2.45 -4.69 -3.22
N VAL A 23 -1.31 -4.62 -2.53
CA VAL A 23 -0.44 -3.43 -2.54
C VAL A 23 0.10 -3.15 -3.96
N TYR A 24 0.50 -4.20 -4.70
CA TYR A 24 0.91 -4.05 -6.10
C TYR A 24 -0.25 -3.60 -6.99
N ARG A 25 -1.45 -4.19 -6.83
CA ARG A 25 -2.66 -3.76 -7.56
C ARG A 25 -2.99 -2.30 -7.30
N TRP A 26 -2.94 -1.83 -6.05
CA TRP A 26 -3.19 -0.43 -5.73
C TRP A 26 -2.15 0.50 -6.36
N ARG A 27 -0.88 0.09 -6.36
CA ARG A 27 0.18 0.85 -7.02
C ARG A 27 -0.04 0.95 -8.54
N GLU A 28 -0.55 -0.10 -9.18
CA GLU A 28 -0.75 -0.13 -10.64
C GLU A 28 -2.08 0.48 -11.08
N ARG A 29 -3.16 0.24 -10.34
CA ARG A 29 -4.53 0.61 -10.73
C ARG A 29 -5.07 1.86 -10.04
N LYS A 30 -4.60 2.15 -8.83
CA LYS A 30 -5.14 3.23 -7.98
C LYS A 30 -4.13 4.30 -7.62
N GLY A 31 -2.90 4.17 -8.10
CA GLY A 31 -1.84 5.16 -7.86
C GLY A 31 -1.41 5.27 -6.41
N LEU A 32 -1.32 4.13 -5.69
CA LEU A 32 -0.73 4.10 -4.34
C LEU A 32 0.60 4.86 -4.30
N PRO A 33 0.82 5.78 -3.34
CA PRO A 33 2.05 6.57 -3.25
C PRO A 33 3.27 5.65 -3.07
N ALA A 34 4.03 5.52 -4.15
CA ALA A 34 5.21 4.69 -4.23
C ALA A 34 6.35 5.53 -4.81
N HIS A 35 7.50 5.47 -4.19
CA HIS A 35 8.68 6.22 -4.59
C HIS A 35 9.73 5.30 -5.17
N ARG A 36 10.30 5.67 -6.32
CA ARG A 36 11.30 4.85 -6.99
C ARG A 36 12.68 5.17 -6.44
N VAL A 37 13.27 4.22 -5.71
CA VAL A 37 14.62 4.33 -5.17
C VAL A 37 15.51 3.31 -5.87
N GLY A 38 16.26 3.78 -6.86
CA GLY A 38 17.04 2.93 -7.76
C GLY A 38 16.14 1.98 -8.56
N ARG A 39 16.28 0.67 -8.33
CA ARG A 39 15.48 -0.36 -9.00
C ARG A 39 14.24 -0.79 -8.22
N LEU A 40 14.11 -0.37 -6.97
CA LEU A 40 13.05 -0.82 -6.06
C LEU A 40 12.05 0.30 -5.80
N TRP A 41 10.79 -0.08 -5.62
CA TRP A 41 9.76 0.81 -5.08
C TRP A 41 9.83 0.78 -3.56
N LYS A 42 9.75 1.97 -2.98
CA LYS A 42 9.74 2.21 -1.55
C LYS A 42 8.52 3.04 -1.19
N PHE A 43 8.03 2.84 0.02
CA PHE A 43 6.78 3.42 0.50
C PHE A 43 7.06 4.12 1.83
N GLN A 44 6.36 5.22 2.05
CA GLN A 44 6.29 5.91 3.34
C GLN A 44 4.95 5.53 3.97
N LEU A 45 4.97 5.05 5.21
CA LEU A 45 3.76 4.58 5.87
C LEU A 45 2.78 5.73 6.10
N SER A 46 3.27 6.93 6.42
CA SER A 46 2.42 8.10 6.59
C SER A 46 1.64 8.44 5.31
N GLU A 47 2.30 8.45 4.14
CA GLU A 47 1.63 8.73 2.86
C GLU A 47 0.64 7.64 2.48
N VAL A 48 0.99 6.37 2.72
CA VAL A 48 0.10 5.24 2.50
C VAL A 48 -1.13 5.35 3.41
N ASP A 49 -0.96 5.65 4.69
CA ASP A 49 -2.04 5.81 5.65
C ASP A 49 -2.96 6.98 5.27
N GLU A 50 -2.40 8.12 4.86
CA GLU A 50 -3.18 9.26 4.36
C GLU A 50 -3.99 8.89 3.11
N TRP A 51 -3.37 8.19 2.16
CA TRP A 51 -4.05 7.73 0.95
C TRP A 51 -5.17 6.73 1.24
N VAL A 52 -4.94 5.79 2.17
CA VAL A 52 -5.97 4.84 2.64
C VAL A 52 -7.13 5.60 3.28
N ARG A 53 -6.85 6.57 4.17
CA ARG A 53 -7.87 7.40 4.83
C ARG A 53 -8.65 8.28 3.85
N ALA A 54 -8.02 8.68 2.75
CA ALA A 54 -8.68 9.39 1.66
C ALA A 54 -9.59 8.49 0.78
N GLY A 55 -9.68 7.19 1.10
CA GLY A 55 -10.51 6.22 0.37
C GLY A 55 -9.80 5.56 -0.81
N GLY A 56 -8.48 5.74 -0.97
CA GLY A 56 -7.75 5.11 -2.07
C GLY A 56 -7.77 3.58 -2.02
N ALA A 57 -7.85 3.01 -0.83
CA ALA A 57 -7.94 1.57 -0.62
C ALA A 57 -9.34 0.99 -0.87
N ASP A 58 -10.36 1.81 -1.16
CA ASP A 58 -11.73 1.35 -1.40
C ASP A 58 -11.80 0.53 -2.69
N GLU A 59 -11.68 -0.79 -2.57
CA GLU A 59 -11.86 -1.73 -3.66
C GLU A 59 -13.37 -1.83 -3.86
N GLU A 60 -13.91 -1.08 -4.82
CA GLU A 60 -15.31 -1.18 -5.23
C GLU A 60 -15.66 -2.67 -5.39
N SER A 61 -16.46 -3.17 -4.45
CA SER A 61 -16.74 -4.57 -4.14
C SER A 61 -16.57 -5.52 -5.33
N GLY A 62 -15.48 -6.29 -5.36
CA GLY A 62 -15.22 -7.17 -6.51
C GLY A 62 -14.16 -8.26 -6.38
N ASP A 63 -13.59 -8.53 -5.20
CA ASP A 63 -12.68 -9.69 -5.04
C ASP A 63 -12.95 -10.38 -3.71
N GLY A 64 -13.80 -11.41 -3.76
CA GLY A 64 -14.13 -12.25 -2.63
C GLY A 64 -12.91 -13.00 -2.13
N SER A 65 -12.63 -12.88 -0.84
CA SER A 65 -11.95 -13.95 -0.11
C SER A 65 -12.78 -14.25 1.14
N GLU A 66 -13.64 -15.23 0.94
CA GLU A 66 -14.32 -16.03 1.93
C GLU A 66 -13.33 -16.43 3.04
N GLN A 67 -13.58 -15.98 4.27
CA GLN A 67 -12.93 -16.51 5.45
C GLN A 67 -13.91 -17.50 6.09
N LYS A 68 -13.73 -18.77 5.77
CA LYS A 68 -14.37 -19.91 6.43
C LYS A 68 -13.29 -20.69 7.19
#